data_AF-A0A974S2J3-F1
#
_entry.id   AF-A0A974S2J3-F1
#
_cell.length_a   1.000
_cell.length_b   1.000
_cell.length_c   1.000
_cell.angle_alpha   90.00
_cell.angle_beta   90.00
_cell.angle_gamma   90.00
#
_symmetry.space_group_name_H-M   'P 1'
#
loop_
_entity.id
_entity.type
_entity.pdbx_description
1 polymer ?
#
loop_
_entity_poly.entity_id
_entity_poly.type
_entity_poly.pdbx_seq_one_letter_code
_entity_poly.pdbx_strand_id
1 'polypeptide(L)'
;MILKIIIVIIGVTFIGCGILYNRNYHEKHFVEGYSSSNTTNDSLIGTVLFFLMGFILSVLPWYVIKILLLLIGIFMFVVSVLYV
;
A
#
# COMPACT_ATOMS: atom_id res chain seq x y z
N MET A 1 -10.01 9.40 -23.25
CA MET A 1 -10.77 8.15 -23.01
C MET A 1 -9.89 7.00 -22.53
N ILE A 2 -8.81 6.63 -23.23
CA ILE A 2 -7.88 5.56 -22.77
C ILE A 2 -7.30 5.81 -21.36
N LEU A 3 -6.86 7.05 -21.06
CA LEU A 3 -6.28 7.38 -19.74
C LEU A 3 -7.27 7.23 -18.58
N LYS A 4 -8.54 7.62 -18.76
CA LYS A 4 -9.60 7.40 -17.75
C LYS A 4 -9.72 5.92 -17.39
N ILE A 5 -9.73 5.05 -18.40
CA ILE A 5 -9.91 3.59 -18.23
C ILE A 5 -8.76 3.00 -17.41
N ILE A 6 -7.52 3.39 -17.72
CA ILE A 6 -6.33 2.91 -16.99
C ILE A 6 -6.39 3.34 -15.51
N ILE A 7 -6.75 4.61 -15.25
CA ILE A 7 -6.82 5.14 -13.88
C ILE A 7 -7.97 4.49 -13.10
N VAL A 8 -9.11 4.24 -13.74
CA VAL A 8 -10.24 3.50 -13.12
C VAL A 8 -9.83 2.08 -12.75
N ILE A 9 -9.16 1.35 -13.66
CA ILE A 9 -8.70 -0.01 -13.37
C ILE A 9 -7.76 -0.02 -12.18
N ILE A 10 -6.78 0.91 -12.13
CA ILE A 10 -5.86 1.05 -11.00
C ILE A 10 -6.64 1.34 -9.70
N GLY A 11 -7.54 2.31 -9.70
CA GLY A 11 -8.36 2.65 -8.54
C GLY A 11 -9.19 1.47 -8.03
N VAL A 12 -9.85 0.73 -8.92
CA VAL A 12 -10.62 -0.48 -8.59
C VAL A 12 -9.70 -1.56 -8.00
N THR A 13 -8.49 -1.71 -8.53
CA THR A 13 -7.51 -2.68 -8.01
C THR A 13 -7.08 -2.32 -6.59
N PHE A 14 -6.84 -1.04 -6.32
CA PHE A 14 -6.54 -0.54 -4.96
C PHE A 14 -7.70 -0.74 -3.98
N ILE A 15 -8.94 -0.50 -4.42
CA ILE A 15 -10.14 -0.78 -3.62
C ILE A 15 -10.25 -2.28 -3.32
N GLY A 16 -10.07 -3.14 -4.33
CA GLY A 16 -10.08 -4.59 -4.18
C GLY A 16 -9.01 -5.08 -3.20
N CYS A 17 -7.78 -4.59 -3.36
CA CYS A 17 -6.69 -4.86 -2.42
C CYS A 17 -7.02 -4.38 -1.00
N GLY A 18 -7.61 -3.19 -0.84
CA GLY A 18 -8.04 -2.67 0.46
C GLY A 18 -9.13 -3.53 1.12
N ILE A 19 -10.10 -4.05 0.34
CA ILE A 19 -11.15 -4.93 0.87
C ILE A 19 -10.56 -6.26 1.35
N LEU A 20 -9.71 -6.87 0.52
CA LEU A 20 -9.02 -8.14 0.81
C LEU A 20 -7.95 -7.99 1.88
N TYR A 21 -7.48 -6.76 2.15
CA TYR A 21 -6.56 -6.46 3.23
C TYR A 21 -7.19 -6.83 4.57
N ASN A 22 -6.58 -7.80 5.23
CA ASN A 22 -7.02 -8.30 6.52
C ASN A 22 -5.82 -8.37 7.47
N ARG A 23 -6.11 -8.45 8.77
CA ARG A 23 -5.11 -8.51 9.83
C ARG A 23 -4.04 -9.58 9.59
N ASN A 24 -4.44 -10.79 9.18
CA ASN A 24 -3.50 -11.88 8.90
C ASN A 24 -2.53 -11.57 7.75
N TYR A 25 -2.99 -10.84 6.72
CA TYR A 25 -2.12 -10.42 5.63
C TYR A 25 -1.13 -9.34 6.09
N HIS A 26 -1.61 -8.41 6.92
CA HIS A 26 -0.78 -7.37 7.51
C HIS A 26 0.32 -7.95 8.41
N GLU A 27 -0.03 -8.84 9.35
CA GLU A 27 0.93 -9.46 10.27
C GLU A 27 1.97 -10.30 9.50
N LYS A 28 1.53 -11.11 8.53
CA LYS A 28 2.45 -11.98 7.76
C LYS A 28 3.43 -11.20 6.86
N HIS A 29 3.04 -10.05 6.32
CA HIS A 29 3.86 -9.33 5.32
C HIS A 29 4.54 -8.08 5.86
N PHE A 30 3.98 -7.44 6.88
CA PHE A 30 4.54 -6.22 7.47
C PHE A 30 5.23 -6.47 8.81
N VAL A 31 4.71 -7.39 9.64
CA VAL A 31 5.32 -7.69 10.95
C VAL A 31 6.39 -8.77 10.80
N GLU A 32 6.05 -9.91 10.21
CA GLU A 32 6.99 -11.03 10.02
C GLU A 32 7.94 -10.81 8.82
N GLY A 33 7.43 -10.18 7.75
CA GLY A 33 8.17 -9.97 6.51
C GLY A 33 9.35 -9.00 6.65
N TYR A 34 9.20 -7.91 7.39
CA TYR A 34 10.32 -6.97 7.63
C TYR A 34 11.32 -7.49 8.67
N SER A 35 10.88 -8.34 9.60
CA SER A 35 11.75 -8.98 10.58
C SER A 35 12.71 -10.00 9.95
N SER A 36 12.35 -10.54 8.78
CA SER A 36 13.08 -11.59 8.07
C SER A 36 13.66 -11.16 6.73
N SER A 37 13.44 -9.90 6.31
CA SER A 37 13.91 -9.43 5.01
C SER A 37 15.41 -9.14 5.03
N ASN A 38 16.21 -10.01 4.41
CA ASN A 38 17.58 -9.69 3.99
C ASN A 38 17.52 -8.72 2.81
N THR A 39 17.39 -7.42 3.09
CA THR A 39 17.50 -6.39 2.07
C THR A 39 18.96 -6.22 1.66
N THR A 40 19.36 -6.84 0.56
CA THR A 40 20.61 -6.55 -0.16
C THR A 40 20.42 -5.26 -0.97
N ASN A 41 20.40 -4.11 -0.29
CA ASN A 41 20.52 -2.81 -0.92
C ASN A 41 21.97 -2.34 -0.77
N ASP A 42 22.64 -2.05 -1.88
CA ASP A 42 24.02 -1.55 -1.91
C ASP A 42 24.17 -0.16 -1.26
N SER A 43 23.06 0.52 -1.01
CA SER A 43 23.03 1.85 -0.39
C SER A 43 22.54 1.77 1.05
N LEU A 44 23.44 2.07 2.00
CA LEU A 44 23.14 2.17 3.43
C LEU A 44 21.93 3.08 3.71
N ILE A 45 21.79 4.20 2.99
CA ILE A 45 20.67 5.13 3.19
C ILE A 45 19.34 4.50 2.76
N GLY A 46 19.34 3.70 1.70
CA GLY A 46 18.16 2.99 1.21
C GLY A 46 17.72 1.90 2.18
N THR A 47 18.68 1.18 2.77
CA THR A 47 18.41 0.17 3.81
C THR A 47 17.80 0.82 5.06
N VAL A 48 18.36 1.94 5.54
CA VAL A 48 17.83 2.67 6.70
C VAL A 48 16.41 3.17 6.45
N LEU A 49 16.15 3.76 5.27
CA LEU A 49 14.80 4.20 4.89
C LEU A 49 13.80 3.04 4.82
N PHE A 50 14.21 1.91 4.24
CA PHE A 50 13.38 0.73 4.14
C PHE A 50 12.99 0.17 5.51
N PHE A 51 13.96 0.03 6.42
CA PHE A 51 13.69 -0.43 7.79
C PHE A 51 12.84 0.58 8.58
N LEU A 52 13.08 1.88 8.43
CA LEU A 52 12.31 2.91 9.13
C LEU A 52 10.85 2.95 8.65
N MET A 53 10.64 2.84 7.34
CA MET A 53 9.30 2.79 6.76
C MET A 53 8.60 1.48 7.16
N GLY A 54 9.30 0.34 7.08
CA GLY A 54 8.80 -0.95 7.53
C GLY A 54 8.41 -0.97 9.00
N PHE A 55 9.21 -0.33 9.86
CA PHE A 55 8.93 -0.19 11.28
C PHE A 55 7.68 0.66 11.53
N ILE A 56 7.55 1.82 10.87
CA ILE A 56 6.32 2.63 10.93
C ILE A 56 5.11 1.81 10.50
N LEU A 57 5.21 1.05 9.40
CA LEU A 57 4.11 0.25 8.89
C LEU A 57 3.78 -0.95 9.80
N SER A 58 4.77 -1.54 10.47
CA SER A 58 4.60 -2.66 11.41
C SER A 58 3.93 -2.24 12.73
N VAL A 59 4.23 -1.01 13.20
CA VAL A 59 3.59 -0.44 14.39
C VAL A 59 2.18 0.07 14.07
N LEU A 60 1.91 0.44 12.82
CA LEU A 60 0.60 0.93 12.42
C LEU A 60 -0.47 -0.18 12.51
N PRO A 61 -1.64 0.10 13.10
CA PRO A 61 -2.71 -0.88 13.12
C PRO A 61 -3.20 -1.22 11.71
N TRP A 62 -3.46 -2.51 11.46
CA TRP A 62 -3.90 -3.02 10.15
C TRP A 62 -5.11 -2.26 9.56
N TYR A 63 -6.02 -1.78 10.41
CA TYR A 63 -7.20 -1.02 9.98
C TYR A 63 -6.85 0.37 9.44
N VAL A 64 -5.76 1.00 9.92
CA VAL A 64 -5.29 2.29 9.41
C VAL A 64 -4.79 2.12 7.98
N ILE A 65 -3.96 1.10 7.72
CA ILE A 65 -3.45 0.82 6.37
C ILE A 65 -4.60 0.43 5.42
N LYS A 66 -5.56 -0.36 5.91
CA LYS A 66 -6.77 -0.72 5.16
C LYS A 66 -7.56 0.51 4.72
N ILE A 67 -7.82 1.44 5.64
CA ILE A 67 -8.54 2.68 5.34
C ILE A 67 -7.73 3.53 4.36
N LEU A 68 -6.42 3.62 4.51
CA LEU A 68 -5.54 4.39 3.63
C LEU A 68 -5.57 3.84 2.20
N LEU A 69 -5.50 2.51 2.02
CA LEU A 69 -5.65 1.82 0.73
C LEU A 69 -7.00 2.12 0.08
N LEU A 70 -8.09 2.04 0.86
CA LEU A 70 -9.44 2.34 0.36
C LEU A 70 -9.57 3.82 -0.05
N LEU A 71 -9.01 4.73 0.76
CA LEU A 71 -9.07 6.16 0.51
C LEU A 71 -8.29 6.53 -0.75
N ILE A 72 -7.09 5.96 -0.95
CA ILE A 72 -6.33 6.14 -2.19
C ILE A 72 -7.13 5.64 -3.40
N GLY A 73 -7.75 4.46 -3.31
CA GLY A 73 -8.51 3.87 -4.41
C GLY A 73 -9.74 4.70 -4.78
N ILE A 74 -10.49 5.16 -3.77
CA ILE A 74 -11.64 6.05 -3.94
C ILE A 74 -11.19 7.39 -4.51
N PHE A 75 -10.10 7.97 -4.02
CA PHE A 75 -9.56 9.23 -4.51
C PHE A 75 -9.19 9.12 -6.00
N MET A 76 -8.46 8.08 -6.39
CA MET A 76 -8.12 7.85 -7.80
C MET A 76 -9.36 7.64 -8.67
N PHE A 77 -10.38 6.95 -8.16
CA PHE A 77 -11.65 6.77 -8.87
C PHE A 77 -12.37 8.10 -9.07
N VAL A 78 -12.51 8.91 -8.03
CA VAL A 78 -13.17 10.23 -8.08
C VAL A 78 -12.43 11.17 -9.03
N VAL A 79 -11.10 11.22 -8.97
CA VAL A 79 -10.29 12.05 -9.89
C VAL A 79 -10.48 11.61 -11.33
N SER A 80 -10.53 10.30 -11.60
CA SER A 80 -10.74 9.79 -12.96
C SER A 80 -12.14 10.09 -13.51
N VAL A 81 -13.16 10.14 -12.64
CA VAL A 81 -14.54 10.44 -13.04
C VAL A 81 -14.76 11.94 -13.23
N LEU A 82 -14.19 12.78 -12.35
CA LEU A 82 -14.45 14.23 -12.33
C LEU A 82 -13.51 15.05 -13.23
N TYR A 83 -12.23 14.68 -13.34
CA TYR A 83 -11.20 15.55 -13.92
C TYR A 83 -10.57 15.03 -15.21
N VAL A 84 -10.37 13.73 -15.33
CA VAL A 84 -9.85 13.07 -16.56
C VAL A 84 -11.02 12.78 -17.45
#